data_AF-A0A0G0MLR7-F1
#
_entry.id   AF-A0A0G0MLR7-F1
#
_cell.length_a   1.000
_cell.length_b   1.000
_cell.length_c   1.000
_cell.angle_alpha   90.00
_cell.angle_beta   90.00
_cell.angle_gamma   90.00
#
_symmetry.space_group_name_H-M   'P 1'
#
loop_
_entity.id
_entity.type
_entity.pdbx_description
1 polymer ?
#
loop_
_entity_poly.entity_id
_entity_poly.type
_entity_poly.pdbx_seq_one_letter_code
_entity_poly.pdbx_strand_id
1 'polypeptide(L)' 'MISRNLLLELKQILEEDFNLKLSLEQVMEIGTILLAYVETLLKIESASKGGVEHA' A
#
# COMPACT_ATOMS: atom_id res chain seq x y z
N MET A 1 -6.97 -1.01 9.59
CA MET A 1 -6.59 -2.43 9.76
C MET A 1 -6.88 -3.15 8.45
N ILE A 2 -5.92 -3.87 7.89
CA ILE A 2 -6.10 -4.57 6.60
C ILE A 2 -7.01 -5.78 6.82
N SER A 3 -7.96 -6.00 5.93
CA SER A 3 -8.85 -7.18 6.03
C SER A 3 -8.05 -8.46 5.77
N ARG A 4 -8.44 -9.56 6.42
CA ARG A 4 -7.78 -10.85 6.25
C ARG A 4 -7.83 -11.35 4.80
N ASN A 5 -8.94 -11.12 4.10
CA ASN A 5 -9.10 -11.52 2.69
C ASN A 5 -8.11 -10.76 1.80
N LEU A 6 -7.97 -9.45 2.01
CA LEU A 6 -7.01 -8.64 1.26
C LEU A 6 -5.56 -9.06 1.53
N LEU A 7 -5.23 -9.46 2.77
CA LEU A 7 -3.92 -10.03 3.07
C LEU A 7 -3.67 -11.37 2.37
N LEU A 8 -4.70 -12.21 2.22
CA LEU A 8 -4.58 -13.47 1.49
C LEU A 8 -4.41 -13.24 -0.02
N GLU A 9 -5.15 -12.28 -0.60
CA GLU A 9 -4.97 -11.86 -1.98
C GLU A 9 -3.56 -11.30 -2.22
N LEU A 10 -3.08 -10.41 -1.35
CA LEU A 10 -1.72 -9.86 -1.42
C LEU A 10 -0.67 -10.98 -1.31
N LYS A 11 -0.85 -11.93 -0.39
CA LYS A 11 0.04 -13.09 -0.26
C LYS A 11 0.09 -13.89 -1.56
N GLN A 12 -1.06 -14.10 -2.20
CA GLN A 12 -1.17 -14.87 -3.43
C GLN A 12 -0.48 -14.17 -4.60
N ILE A 13 -0.66 -12.85 -4.75
CA ILE A 13 0.05 -12.03 -5.74
C ILE A 13 1.57 -12.11 -5.53
N LEU A 14 2.04 -11.95 -4.29
CA LEU A 14 3.47 -12.01 -3.97
C LEU A 14 4.07 -13.39 -4.26
N GLU A 15 3.29 -14.46 -4.13
CA GLU A 15 3.73 -15.81 -4.43
C GLU A 15 3.71 -16.11 -5.94
N GLU A 16 2.66 -15.71 -6.67
CA GLU A 16 2.50 -15.99 -8.10
C GLU A 16 3.44 -15.13 -8.97
N ASP A 17 3.52 -13.83 -8.70
CA ASP A 17 4.23 -12.89 -9.58
C ASP A 17 5.71 -12.72 -9.22
N PHE A 18 6.05 -12.94 -7.94
CA PHE A 18 7.41 -12.69 -7.41
C PHE A 18 8.05 -13.94 -6.80
N ASN A 19 7.34 -15.07 -6.76
CA ASN A 19 7.81 -16.34 -6.17
C ASN A 19 8.24 -16.19 -4.70
N LEU A 20 7.61 -15.26 -3.96
CA LEU A 20 7.93 -14.98 -2.55
C LEU A 20 7.02 -15.79 -1.63
N LYS A 21 7.61 -16.73 -0.88
CA LYS A 21 6.90 -17.53 0.12
C LYS A 21 6.95 -16.88 1.49
N LEU A 22 5.97 -16.01 1.75
CA LEU A 22 5.91 -15.19 2.97
C LEU A 22 4.86 -15.69 3.97
N SER A 23 5.11 -15.47 5.26
CA SER A 23 4.09 -15.67 6.31
C SER A 23 3.02 -14.58 6.23
N LEU A 24 1.85 -14.81 6.84
CA LEU A 24 0.80 -13.78 6.92
C LEU A 24 1.25 -12.53 7.69
N GLU A 25 2.16 -12.69 8.65
CA GLU A 25 2.76 -11.58 9.40
C GLU A 25 3.64 -10.70 8.51
N GLN A 26 4.51 -11.32 7.71
CA GLN A 26 5.34 -10.60 6.73
C GLN A 26 4.48 -9.89 5.67
N VAL A 27 3.40 -10.54 5.22
CA VAL A 27 2.46 -9.93 4.26
C VAL A 27 1.72 -8.74 4.89
N MET A 28 1.42 -8.81 6.19
CA MET A 28 0.82 -7.69 6.92
C MET A 28 1.76 -6.49 7.02
N GLU A 29 3.06 -6.72 7.28
CA GLU A 29 4.06 -5.65 7.28
C GLU A 29 4.16 -4.98 5.92
N ILE A 30 4.26 -5.76 4.84
CA ILE A 30 4.31 -5.24 3.46
C ILE A 30 3.04 -4.44 3.15
N GLY A 31 1.86 -4.99 3.43
CA GLY A 31 0.59 -4.31 3.20
C GLY A 31 0.49 -2.98 3.97
N THR A 32 1.03 -2.93 5.20
CA THR A 32 1.06 -1.71 6.00
C THR A 32 1.95 -0.64 5.37
N ILE A 33 3.13 -1.03 4.87
CA ILE A 33 4.06 -0.12 4.18
C ILE A 33 3.43 0.42 2.89
N LEU A 34 2.79 -0.43 2.08
CA LEU A 34 2.13 -0.03 0.84
C LEU A 34 1.00 0.98 1.09
N LEU A 35 0.20 0.77 2.13
CA LEU A 35 -0.85 1.74 2.52
C LEU A 35 -0.24 3.08 2.93
N ALA A 36 0.78 3.09 3.78
CA ALA A 36 1.45 4.31 4.20
C ALA A 36 2.08 5.08 3.03
N TYR A 37 2.62 4.35 2.04
CA TYR A 37 3.14 4.95 0.82
C TYR A 37 2.03 5.63 0.00
N VAL A 38 0.91 4.96 -0.23
CA VAL A 38 -0.25 5.54 -0.96
C VAL A 38 -0.81 6.76 -0.22
N GLU A 39 -0.96 6.70 1.10
CA GLU A 39 -1.39 7.85 1.91
C GLU A 39 -0.44 9.05 1.76
N THR A 40 0.86 8.78 1.69
CA THR A 40 1.87 9.82 1.49
C THR A 40 1.74 10.47 0.12
N LEU A 41 1.56 9.66 -0.94
CA LEU A 41 1.34 10.17 -2.29
C LEU A 41 0.08 11.05 -2.37
N LEU A 42 -1.02 10.63 -1.75
CA LEU A 42 -2.27 11.40 -1.72
C LEU A 42 -2.10 12.75 -1.00
N LYS A 43 -1.32 12.79 0.09
CA LYS A 43 -1.00 14.04 0.79
C LYS A 43 -0.19 14.99 -0.08
N ILE A 44 0.82 14.47 -0.79
CA ILE A 44 1.63 15.25 -1.74
C ILE A 44 0.76 15.81 -2.86
N GLU A 45 -0.09 14.99 -3.46
CA GLU A 45 -0.99 15.43 -4.54
C GLU A 45 -1.97 16.50 -4.06
N SER A 46 -2.55 16.31 -2.88
CA SER A 46 -3.47 17.29 -2.28
C SER A 46 -2.77 18.62 -2.00
N ALA A 47 -1.54 18.58 -1.47
CA ALA A 47 -0.73 19.78 -1.25
C ALA A 47 -0.34 20.47 -2.57
N SER A 48 -0.03 19.69 -3.62
CA SER A 48 0.29 20.22 -4.96
C SER A 48 -0.91 20.90 -5.63
N LYS A 49 -2.14 20.41 -5.42
CA LYS A 49 -3.36 20.99 -6.00
C LYS A 49 -3.83 22.25 -5.28
N GLY A 50 -3.48 22.43 -4.00
CA GLY A 50 -3.79 23.64 -3.22
C GLY A 50 -2.91 24.86 -3.53
N GLY A 51 -1.91 24.75 -4.42
CA GLY A 51 -0.93 25.81 -4.68
C GLY A 51 -1.16 26.68 -5.92
N VAL A 52 -2.23 26.46 -6.71
CA VAL A 52 -2.42 27.13 -8.02
C VAL A 52 -3.55 28.17 -8.02
N GLU A 53 -4.30 28.34 -6.93
CA GLU A 53 -5.40 29.34 -6.88
C GLU A 53 -4.95 30.74 -6.42
N HIS A 54 -3.68 30.93 -6.07
CA HIS A 54 -3.12 32.23 -5.69
C HIS A 54 -1.71 32.44 -6.26
N ALA A 55 -1.62 32.66 -7.57
CA ALA A 55 -0.45 33.25 -8.22
C ALA A 55 -0.90 34.20 -9.33
#